data_AF-A0A085L875-F1
#
_entry.id   AF-A0A085L875-F1
#
_cell.length_a   1.000
_cell.length_b   1.000
_cell.length_c   1.000
_cell.angle_alpha   90.00
_cell.angle_beta   90.00
_cell.angle_gamma   90.00
#
_symmetry.space_group_name_H-M   'P 1'
#
loop_
_entity.id
_entity.type
_entity.pdbx_description
1 polymer ?
#
loop_
_entity_poly.entity_id
_entity_poly.type
_entity_poly.pdbx_seq_one_letter_code
_entity_poly.pdbx_strand_id
1 'polypeptide(L)' 'KIATDHWKPYENFIPKELHVQSKTETFTVEGYNSLFRHFLARRRRKSKCYSKSKEMLKDSVILLMLK' A
#
# COMPACT_ATOMS: atom_id res chain seq x y z
N LYS A 1 3.22 -3.98 -15.49
CA LYS A 1 1.81 -3.53 -15.63
C LYS A 1 1.30 -3.20 -14.24
N ILE A 2 0.78 -1.99 -14.05
CA ILE A 2 0.28 -1.49 -12.76
C ILE A 2 -1.23 -1.36 -12.91
N ALA A 3 -1.96 -2.17 -12.13
CA ALA A 3 -3.41 -2.16 -12.13
C ALA A 3 -3.91 -1.15 -11.08
N THR A 4 -4.76 -0.22 -11.48
CA THR A 4 -5.43 0.70 -10.55
C THR A 4 -6.93 0.73 -10.79
N ASP A 5 -7.66 1.31 -9.82
CA ASP A 5 -9.04 1.68 -10.04
C ASP A 5 -9.16 2.78 -11.12
N HIS A 6 -10.40 3.10 -11.49
CA HIS A 6 -10.71 4.17 -12.45
C HIS A 6 -10.66 5.58 -11.81
N TRP A 7 -9.84 5.79 -10.78
CA TRP A 7 -9.69 7.11 -10.18
C TRP A 7 -8.77 7.99 -11.05
N LYS A 8 -9.35 9.10 -11.53
CA LYS A 8 -8.72 10.06 -12.47
C LYS A 8 -7.29 10.50 -12.10
N PRO A 9 -6.92 10.72 -10.82
CA PRO A 9 -5.57 11.16 -10.49
C PRO A 9 -4.49 10.16 -10.89
N TYR A 10 -4.75 8.85 -10.91
CA TYR A 10 -3.73 7.86 -11.25
C TYR A 10 -3.20 8.00 -12.68
N GLU A 11 -4.03 8.49 -13.60
CA GLU A 11 -3.63 8.77 -15.00
C GLU A 11 -2.57 9.85 -15.11
N ASN A 12 -2.45 10.73 -14.11
CA ASN A 12 -1.42 11.78 -14.06
C ASN A 12 -0.09 11.27 -13.50
N PHE A 13 -0.09 10.17 -12.72
CA PHE A 13 1.10 9.67 -12.04
C PHE A 13 1.71 8.43 -12.70
N ILE A 14 0.89 7.64 -13.41
CA ILE A 14 1.30 6.37 -13.99
C ILE A 14 1.37 6.52 -15.52
N PRO A 15 2.50 6.16 -16.16
CA PRO A 15 2.61 6.17 -17.62
C PRO A 15 1.53 5.26 -18.24
N LYS A 16 0.85 5.76 -19.28
CA LYS A 16 -0.25 5.04 -19.95
C LYS A 16 0.13 3.64 -20.45
N GLU A 17 1.39 3.46 -20.85
CA GLU A 17 1.94 2.18 -21.33
C GLU A 17 1.97 1.10 -20.24
N LEU A 18 2.07 1.52 -18.98
CA LEU A 18 2.14 0.65 -17.81
C LEU A 18 0.80 0.55 -17.09
N HIS A 19 -0.10 1.50 -17.32
CA HIS A 19 -1.36 1.66 -16.62
C HIS A 19 -2.44 0.74 -17.21
N VAL A 20 -2.93 -0.17 -16.37
CA VAL A 20 -4.08 -1.01 -16.69
C VAL A 20 -5.21 -0.63 -15.73
N GLN A 21 -6.33 -0.15 -16.26
CA GLN A 21 -7.52 0.09 -15.45
C GLN A 21 -8.48 -1.08 -15.63
N SER A 22 -8.62 -1.90 -14.59
CA SER A 22 -9.51 -3.05 -14.59
C SER A 22 -9.99 -3.37 -13.18
N LYS A 23 -11.19 -3.93 -13.10
CA LYS A 23 -11.77 -4.41 -11.83
C LYS A 23 -11.34 -5.83 -11.48
N THR A 24 -10.68 -6.54 -12.40
CA THR A 24 -10.30 -7.95 -12.28
C THR A 24 -9.33 -8.18 -11.11
N GLU A 25 -8.49 -7.20 -10.81
CA GLU A 25 -7.41 -7.26 -9.82
C GLU A 25 -7.81 -6.63 -8.47
N THR A 26 -9.06 -6.16 -8.34
CA THR A 26 -9.56 -5.48 -7.12
C THR A 26 -9.36 -6.34 -5.88
N PHE A 27 -9.64 -7.64 -5.97
CA PHE A 27 -9.45 -8.58 -4.86
C PHE A 27 -8.00 -8.58 -4.34
N THR A 28 -7.03 -8.56 -5.26
CA THR A 28 -5.60 -8.54 -4.92
C THR A 28 -5.22 -7.20 -4.26
N VAL A 29 -5.68 -6.09 -4.83
CA VAL A 29 -5.45 -4.74 -4.27
C VAL A 29 -6.02 -4.60 -2.86
N GLU A 30 -7.25 -5.10 -2.64
CA GLU A 30 -7.88 -5.11 -1.33
C GLU A 30 -7.13 -6.01 -0.33
N GLY A 31 -6.62 -7.16 -0.77
CA GLY A 31 -5.75 -8.03 0.01
C GLY A 31 -4.48 -7.31 0.49
N TYR A 32 -3.77 -6.63 -0.43
CA TYR A 32 -2.60 -5.81 -0.09
C TYR A 32 -2.94 -4.66 0.87
N ASN A 33 -4.05 -3.96 0.64
CA ASN A 33 -4.51 -2.89 1.51
C ASN A 33 -4.85 -3.40 2.93
N SER A 34 -5.42 -4.60 3.04
CA SER A 34 -5.68 -5.25 4.32
C SER A 34 -4.39 -5.57 5.07
N LEU A 35 -3.41 -6.17 4.38
CA LEU A 35 -2.08 -6.45 4.93
C LEU A 35 -1.40 -5.15 5.40
N PHE A 36 -1.38 -4.11 4.56
CA PHE A 36 -0.80 -2.83 4.91
C PHE A 36 -1.39 -2.26 6.20
N ARG A 37 -2.74 -2.22 6.31
CA ARG A 37 -3.42 -1.79 7.54
C ARG A 37 -3.04 -2.64 8.75
N HIS A 38 -2.90 -3.96 8.59
CA HIS A 38 -2.47 -4.86 9.66
C HIS A 38 -1.06 -4.52 10.18
N PHE A 39 -0.09 -4.31 9.28
CA PHE A 39 1.26 -3.89 9.65
C PHE A 39 1.25 -2.54 10.37
N LEU A 40 0.49 -1.57 9.85
CA LEU A 40 0.41 -0.24 10.42
C LEU A 40 -0.35 -0.18 11.75
N ALA A 41 -1.30 -1.09 11.98
CA ALA A 41 -2.08 -1.16 13.22
C ALA A 41 -1.19 -1.33 14.47
N ARG A 42 -0.01 -1.94 14.33
CA ARG A 42 0.97 -2.05 15.44
C ARG A 42 1.41 -0.69 15.97
N ARG A 43 1.53 0.32 15.10
CA ARG A 43 1.91 1.69 15.50
C ARG A 43 0.81 2.44 16.26
N ARG A 44 -0.46 2.00 16.16
CA ARG A 44 -1.58 2.61 16.88
C ARG A 44 -1.61 2.22 18.36
N ARG A 45 -1.05 1.06 18.73
CA ARG A 45 -1.04 0.58 20.13
C ARG A 45 -0.16 1.48 21.00
N LYS A 46 -0.73 2.00 22.10
CA LYS A 46 -0.02 2.83 23.08
C LYS A 46 0.71 2.00 24.14
N SER A 47 0.26 0.78 24.40
CA SER A 47 0.77 -0.10 25.45
C SER A 47 1.98 -0.96 25.05
N LYS A 48 2.53 -0.76 23.86
CA LYS A 48 3.66 -1.52 23.34
C LYS A 48 4.77 -0.57 22.90
N CYS A 49 5.99 -0.93 23.27
CA CYS A 49 7.23 -0.19 23.03
C CYS A 49 7.69 -0.30 21.57
N TYR A 50 6.88 0.19 20.64
CA TYR A 50 7.27 0.36 19.24
C TYR A 50 7.69 1.81 18.99
N SER A 51 8.83 2.02 18.32
CA SER A 51 9.23 3.34 17.86
C SER A 51 8.26 3.83 16.78
N LYS A 52 7.77 5.07 16.92
CA LYS A 52 6.89 5.74 15.97
C LYS A 52 7.64 6.72 15.06
N SER A 53 8.95 6.54 14.93
CA SER A 53 9.78 7.38 14.07
C SER A 53 9.41 7.23 12.59
N LYS A 54 9.83 8.20 11.78
CA LYS A 54 9.61 8.17 10.32
C LYS A 54 10.36 7.00 9.68
N GLU A 55 11.51 6.62 10.24
CA GLU A 55 12.32 5.49 9.82
C GLU A 55 11.55 4.19 9.96
N MET A 56 10.90 3.95 11.12
CA MET A 56 10.06 2.77 11.32
C MET A 56 8.85 2.72 10.39
N LEU A 57 8.33 3.89 9.98
CA LEU A 57 7.32 3.94 8.93
C LEU A 57 7.88 3.46 7.59
N LYS A 58 9.03 3.97 7.16
CA LYS A 58 9.69 3.55 5.92
C LYS A 58 9.97 2.06 5.92
N ASP A 59 10.59 1.54 6.99
CA ASP A 59 10.94 0.13 7.10
C ASP A 59 9.70 -0.78 7.06
N SER A 60 8.59 -0.34 7.67
CA SER A 60 7.32 -1.07 7.61
C SER A 60 6.76 -1.15 6.18
N VAL A 61 6.92 -0.09 5.38
CA VAL A 61 6.49 -0.08 3.97
C VAL A 61 7.44 -0.94 3.13
N ILE A 62 8.75 -0.81 3.33
CA ILE A 62 9.77 -1.59 2.63
C ILE A 62 9.57 -3.09 2.89
N LEU A 63 9.30 -3.48 4.14
CA LEU A 63 9.01 -4.88 4.48
C LEU A 63 7.81 -5.44 3.73
N LEU A 64 6.79 -4.62 3.44
CA LEU A 64 5.64 -5.05 2.63
C LEU A 64 6.01 -5.17 1.14
N MET A 65 6.84 -4.25 0.63
CA MET A 65 7.25 -4.20 -0.78
C MET A 65 8.33 -5.25 -1.14
N LEU A 66 9.09 -5.74 -0.16
CA LEU A 66 10.09 -6.80 -0.33
C LEU A 66 9.49 -8.22 -0.35
N LYS A 67 8.17 -8.35 -0.21
CA LYS A 67 7.45 -9.62 -0.17
C LYS A 67 6.78 -9.92 -1.50
#